data_AF-A0A523UR49-F1
#
_entry.id   AF-A0A523UR49-F1
#
_cell.length_a   1.000
_cell.length_b   1.000
_cell.length_c   1.000
_cell.angle_alpha   90.00
_cell.angle_beta   90.00
_cell.angle_gamma   90.00
#
_symmetry.space_group_name_H-M   'P 1'
#
loop_
_entity.id
_entity.type
_entity.pdbx_description
1 polymer ?
#
loop_
_entity_poly.entity_id
_entity_poly.type
_entity_poly.pdbx_seq_one_letter_code
_entity_poly.pdbx_strand_id
1 'polypeptide(L)'
;FTTSGVNQRAYQQQHHSQDRVSTYKPSLIERLLSRITVKISKYALRKLFGFQYEPLPRQNLDQHIELEISPGEADNGCEKQVTYKRGKQTKKLMVKIPPGVKPGTKIRLKGMGIIEGKKSGDLYLHIKVKS
;
A
#
# COMPACT_ATOMS: atom_id res chain seq x y z
N PHE A 1 32.49 -12.77 -62.18
CA PHE A 1 31.23 -13.54 -62.20
C PHE A 1 30.44 -13.11 -60.96
N THR A 2 29.73 -11.97 -60.98
CA THR A 2 28.35 -11.73 -61.45
C THR A 2 27.28 -12.50 -60.69
N THR A 3 26.27 -11.73 -60.27
CA THR A 3 24.88 -12.11 -59.93
C THR A 3 24.74 -12.82 -58.57
N SER A 4 23.76 -12.56 -57.71
CA SER A 4 22.39 -12.06 -57.86
C SER A 4 21.95 -11.66 -56.44
N GLY A 5 21.08 -10.69 -56.22
CA GLY A 5 19.71 -10.76 -56.70
C GLY A 5 18.82 -10.57 -55.48
N VAL A 6 18.17 -9.42 -55.46
CA VAL A 6 17.31 -8.92 -54.40
C VAL A 6 16.13 -9.86 -54.16
N ASN A 7 15.84 -10.01 -52.87
CA ASN A 7 14.65 -10.52 -52.23
C ASN A 7 13.35 -10.07 -52.91
N GLN A 8 12.41 -11.00 -53.14
CA GLN A 8 10.98 -10.67 -53.14
C GLN A 8 10.11 -11.91 -52.92
N ARG A 9 9.37 -11.86 -51.80
CA ARG A 9 8.04 -12.46 -51.57
C ARG A 9 8.07 -14.01 -51.47
N ALA A 10 7.47 -14.65 -50.48
CA ALA A 10 6.12 -14.38 -50.01
C ALA A 10 5.72 -15.34 -48.85
N TYR A 11 4.61 -14.94 -48.22
CA TYR A 11 3.59 -15.78 -47.56
C TYR A 11 3.83 -16.31 -46.12
N GLN A 12 2.98 -15.75 -45.24
CA GLN A 12 2.17 -16.45 -44.23
C GLN A 12 2.81 -16.69 -42.86
N GLN A 13 2.28 -15.96 -41.85
CA GLN A 13 1.47 -16.49 -40.72
C GLN A 13 2.39 -16.96 -39.56
N GLN A 14 2.13 -16.81 -38.27
CA GLN A 14 1.10 -16.22 -37.42
C GLN A 14 1.62 -16.43 -35.97
N HIS A 15 1.23 -15.59 -35.02
CA HIS A 15 1.17 -15.80 -33.56
C HIS A 15 2.42 -16.28 -32.77
N HIS A 16 3.05 -15.36 -32.02
CA HIS A 16 3.38 -15.63 -30.60
C HIS A 16 3.53 -14.32 -29.80
N SER A 17 2.71 -14.21 -28.76
CA SER A 17 2.65 -13.17 -27.74
C SER A 17 3.80 -13.33 -26.73
N GLN A 18 4.39 -12.23 -26.22
CA GLN A 18 4.73 -12.15 -24.79
C GLN A 18 5.06 -10.73 -24.32
N ASP A 19 4.49 -10.40 -23.16
CA ASP A 19 4.45 -9.11 -22.48
C ASP A 19 5.83 -8.52 -22.14
N ARG A 20 6.02 -7.24 -22.47
CA ARG A 20 7.06 -6.42 -21.84
C ARG A 20 6.41 -5.43 -20.89
N VAL A 21 6.45 -5.76 -19.60
CA VAL A 21 6.16 -4.80 -18.52
C VAL A 21 7.12 -3.62 -18.68
N SER A 22 6.57 -2.46 -19.01
CA SER A 22 7.33 -1.21 -19.16
C SER A 22 7.88 -0.77 -17.80
N THR A 23 9.21 -0.86 -17.64
CA THR A 23 9.92 -0.40 -16.44
C THR A 23 10.01 1.13 -16.46
N TYR A 24 9.16 1.79 -15.66
CA TYR A 24 9.24 3.22 -15.42
C TYR A 24 10.53 3.57 -14.66
N LYS A 25 11.41 4.34 -15.31
CA LYS A 25 12.59 4.97 -14.68
C LYS A 25 12.33 6.47 -14.56
N PRO A 26 11.86 6.95 -13.39
CA PRO A 26 11.61 8.37 -13.20
C PRO A 26 12.94 9.14 -13.24
N SER A 27 13.01 10.20 -14.04
CA SER A 27 14.15 11.13 -14.01
C SER A 27 13.94 12.19 -12.91
N LEU A 28 15.02 12.87 -12.52
CA LEU A 28 15.09 13.82 -11.41
C LEU A 28 14.07 14.98 -11.46
N ILE A 29 13.37 15.18 -12.58
CA ILE A 29 12.41 16.28 -12.81
C ILE A 29 11.04 15.99 -12.16
N GLU A 30 10.69 14.74 -11.88
CA GLU A 30 9.38 14.39 -11.30
C GLU A 30 9.25 14.69 -9.79
N ARG A 31 10.38 14.88 -9.10
CA ARG A 31 10.37 15.21 -7.66
C ARG A 31 9.89 16.63 -7.37
N LEU A 32 9.82 17.50 -8.39
CA LEU A 32 9.42 18.91 -8.25
C LEU A 32 7.97 19.19 -8.72
N LEU A 33 7.37 18.31 -9.50
CA LEU A 33 6.02 18.51 -10.09
C LEU A 33 4.86 18.18 -9.15
N SER A 34 5.12 17.84 -7.89
CA SER A 34 4.12 17.25 -6.98
C SER A 34 3.05 18.22 -6.44
N ARG A 35 3.08 19.51 -6.77
CA ARG A 35 2.07 20.48 -6.27
C ARG A 35 1.30 21.27 -7.32
N ILE A 36 1.77 21.35 -8.57
CA ILE A 36 1.10 22.12 -9.63
C ILE A 36 0.47 21.19 -10.68
N THR A 37 1.07 20.03 -10.98
CA THR A 37 0.61 19.12 -12.04
C THR A 37 -0.75 18.47 -11.76
N VAL A 38 -1.14 18.31 -10.49
CA VAL A 38 -2.42 17.68 -10.11
C VAL A 38 -3.65 18.50 -10.56
N LYS A 39 -3.55 19.84 -10.59
CA LYS A 39 -4.69 20.69 -10.99
C LYS A 39 -4.88 20.76 -12.50
N ILE A 40 -3.78 20.79 -13.26
CA ILE A 40 -3.80 20.90 -14.73
C ILE A 40 -4.20 19.55 -15.37
N SER A 41 -3.66 18.43 -14.87
CA SER A 41 -4.04 17.09 -15.37
C SER A 41 -5.51 16.77 -15.13
N LYS A 42 -6.08 17.22 -13.99
CA LYS A 42 -7.51 17.06 -13.67
C LYS A 42 -8.43 17.70 -14.72
N TYR A 43 -8.06 18.86 -15.26
CA TYR A 43 -8.90 19.58 -16.22
C TYR A 43 -8.74 19.04 -17.64
N ALA A 44 -7.49 18.74 -18.05
CA ALA A 44 -7.21 18.24 -19.39
C ALA A 44 -7.82 16.84 -19.65
N LEU A 45 -7.76 15.91 -18.68
CA LEU A 45 -8.35 14.57 -18.87
C LEU A 45 -9.87 14.57 -18.94
N ARG A 46 -10.55 15.43 -18.16
CA ARG A 46 -12.02 15.54 -18.22
C ARG A 46 -12.50 16.03 -19.58
N LYS A 47 -11.77 16.95 -20.21
CA LYS A 47 -12.20 17.61 -21.44
C LYS A 47 -11.82 16.85 -22.70
N LEU A 48 -10.68 16.18 -22.72
CA LEU A 48 -10.16 15.51 -23.92
C LEU A 48 -10.65 14.07 -24.07
N PHE A 49 -10.93 13.36 -22.97
CA PHE A 49 -11.15 11.90 -23.06
C PHE A 49 -12.38 11.36 -22.31
N GLY A 50 -13.15 12.18 -21.59
CA GLY A 50 -14.32 11.70 -20.85
C GLY A 50 -14.01 10.69 -19.73
N PHE A 51 -12.72 10.40 -19.45
CA PHE A 51 -12.29 9.54 -18.37
C PHE A 51 -12.63 10.21 -17.04
N GLN A 52 -13.51 9.57 -16.26
CA GLN A 52 -13.62 9.84 -14.84
C GLN A 52 -12.28 9.44 -14.21
N TYR A 53 -11.49 10.42 -13.78
CA TYR A 53 -10.38 10.16 -12.87
C TYR A 53 -10.98 9.63 -11.57
N GLU A 54 -10.96 8.31 -11.40
CA GLU A 54 -11.06 7.77 -10.07
C GLU A 54 -9.87 8.32 -9.29
N PRO A 55 -10.10 9.05 -8.17
CA PRO A 55 -9.00 9.46 -7.33
C PRO A 55 -8.20 8.21 -6.98
N LEU A 56 -6.87 8.27 -7.11
CA LEU A 56 -6.02 7.17 -6.66
C LEU A 56 -6.52 6.73 -5.28
N PRO A 57 -6.76 5.41 -5.07
CA PRO A 57 -7.30 4.94 -3.81
C PRO A 57 -6.43 5.49 -2.71
N ARG A 58 -7.04 6.25 -1.79
CA ARG A 58 -6.32 6.80 -0.65
C ARG A 58 -5.67 5.62 0.06
N GLN A 59 -4.37 5.70 0.30
CA GLN A 59 -3.71 4.67 1.11
C GLN A 59 -4.43 4.60 2.45
N ASN A 60 -4.81 3.40 2.84
CA ASN A 60 -5.29 3.16 4.19
C ASN A 60 -4.12 3.45 5.13
N LEU A 61 -4.25 4.49 5.96
CA LEU A 61 -3.23 4.87 6.92
C LEU A 61 -3.33 4.05 8.21
N ASP A 62 -4.35 3.21 8.35
CA ASP A 62 -4.51 2.35 9.50
C ASP A 62 -3.55 1.17 9.42
N GLN A 63 -2.99 0.81 10.58
CA GLN A 63 -2.12 -0.34 10.73
C GLN A 63 -2.80 -1.40 11.59
N HIS A 64 -2.53 -2.66 11.28
CA HIS A 64 -3.05 -3.80 12.02
C HIS A 64 -1.90 -4.68 12.47
N ILE A 65 -1.90 -5.06 13.74
CA ILE A 65 -0.95 -6.03 14.29
C ILE A 65 -1.69 -7.02 15.16
N GLU A 66 -1.23 -8.27 15.16
CA GLU A 66 -1.71 -9.30 16.07
C GLU A 66 -0.95 -9.21 17.39
N LEU A 67 -1.69 -9.29 18.49
CA LEU A 67 -1.14 -9.36 19.83
C LEU A 67 -1.59 -10.67 20.47
N GLU A 68 -0.66 -11.60 20.59
CA GLU A 68 -0.93 -12.87 21.27
C GLU A 68 -0.91 -12.69 22.78
N ILE A 69 -1.89 -13.25 23.48
CA ILE A 69 -1.94 -13.30 24.95
C ILE A 69 -2.26 -14.73 25.40
N SER A 70 -1.80 -15.10 26.59
CA SER A 70 -2.18 -16.36 27.24
C SER A 70 -3.63 -16.31 27.76
N PRO A 71 -4.27 -17.47 27.99
CA PRO A 71 -5.60 -17.52 28.61
C PRO A 71 -5.64 -16.79 29.97
N GLY A 72 -4.65 -16.99 30.82
CA GLY A 72 -4.59 -16.30 32.12
C GLY A 72 -4.46 -14.78 32.02
N GLU A 73 -3.73 -14.27 31.02
CA GLU A 73 -3.68 -12.83 30.72
C GLU A 73 -5.01 -12.30 30.18
N ALA A 74 -5.73 -13.11 29.40
CA ALA A 74 -7.04 -12.74 28.89
C ALA A 74 -8.09 -12.61 30.02
N ASP A 75 -8.05 -13.53 30.97
CA ASP A 75 -9.00 -13.58 32.10
C ASP A 75 -8.72 -12.46 33.12
N ASN A 76 -7.46 -12.27 33.51
CA ASN A 76 -7.07 -11.33 34.57
C ASN A 76 -6.76 -9.92 34.05
N GLY A 77 -6.56 -9.77 32.74
CA GLY A 77 -6.00 -8.56 32.13
C GLY A 77 -4.49 -8.48 32.32
N CYS A 78 -3.83 -7.68 31.49
CA CYS A 78 -2.38 -7.48 31.57
C CYS A 78 -1.94 -6.15 30.97
N GLU A 79 -0.69 -5.77 31.22
CA GLU A 79 -0.01 -4.72 30.47
C GLU A 79 1.04 -5.36 29.57
N LYS A 80 1.03 -5.01 28.29
CA LYS A 80 1.93 -5.59 27.30
C LYS A 80 2.64 -4.53 26.49
N GLN A 81 3.96 -4.66 26.41
CA GLN A 81 4.75 -3.83 25.51
C GLN A 81 4.56 -4.31 24.08
N VAL A 82 4.18 -3.39 23.21
CA VAL A 82 3.98 -3.63 21.79
C VAL A 82 5.00 -2.81 21.01
N THR A 83 5.77 -3.50 20.16
CA THR A 83 6.70 -2.88 19.23
C THR A 83 6.08 -2.90 17.84
N TYR A 84 6.02 -1.74 17.18
CA TYR A 84 5.45 -1.62 15.83
C TYR A 84 6.21 -0.59 15.00
N LYS A 85 6.07 -0.69 13.68
CA LYS A 85 6.68 0.27 12.74
C LYS A 85 5.70 1.42 12.48
N ARG A 86 6.22 2.64 12.48
CA ARG A 86 5.48 3.84 12.10
C ARG A 86 6.32 4.65 11.11
N GLY A 87 6.00 4.48 9.83
CA GLY A 87 6.88 4.94 8.75
C GLY A 87 8.24 4.25 8.82
N LYS A 88 9.33 5.03 8.88
CA LYS A 88 10.71 4.50 8.99
C LYS A 88 11.15 4.23 10.43
N GLN A 89 10.33 4.56 11.42
CA GLN A 89 10.70 4.46 12.83
C GLN A 89 10.08 3.21 13.47
N THR A 90 10.85 2.54 14.33
CA THR A 90 10.31 1.54 15.26
C THR A 90 9.87 2.24 16.54
N LYS A 91 8.62 2.01 16.96
CA LYS A 91 8.04 2.56 18.19
C LYS A 91 7.70 1.44 19.15
N LYS A 92 7.76 1.75 20.44
CA LYS A 92 7.32 0.88 21.53
C LYS A 92 6.23 1.62 22.30
N LEU A 93 5.18 0.92 22.70
CA LEU A 93 4.15 1.46 23.58
C LEU A 93 3.70 0.39 24.57
N MET A 94 3.25 0.80 25.74
CA MET A 94 2.61 -0.08 26.72
C MET A 94 1.11 -0.06 26.48
N VAL A 95 0.51 -1.25 26.33
CA VAL A 95 -0.94 -1.43 26.15
C VAL A 95 -1.52 -2.08 27.37
N LYS A 96 -2.57 -1.49 27.93
CA LYS A 96 -3.38 -2.15 28.95
C LYS A 96 -4.49 -2.95 28.28
N ILE A 97 -4.51 -4.26 28.57
CA ILE A 97 -5.53 -5.20 28.13
C ILE A 97 -6.45 -5.44 29.34
N PRO A 98 -7.75 -5.12 29.24
CA PRO A 98 -8.67 -5.34 30.35
C PRO A 98 -8.90 -6.83 30.62
N PRO A 99 -9.33 -7.21 31.82
CA PRO A 99 -9.77 -8.58 32.12
C PRO A 99 -10.99 -8.99 31.29
N GLY A 100 -11.10 -10.29 31.01
CA GLY A 100 -12.22 -10.89 30.29
C GLY A 100 -12.22 -10.63 28.77
N VAL A 101 -11.06 -10.36 28.16
CA VAL A 101 -10.99 -10.15 26.71
C VAL A 101 -11.21 -11.46 25.95
N LYS A 102 -12.08 -11.41 24.94
CA LYS A 102 -12.43 -12.58 24.13
C LYS A 102 -11.57 -12.68 22.86
N PRO A 103 -11.39 -13.87 22.27
CA PRO A 103 -10.80 -14.01 20.94
C PRO A 103 -11.49 -13.08 19.92
N GLY A 104 -10.68 -12.43 19.08
CA GLY A 104 -11.19 -11.48 18.08
C GLY A 104 -11.46 -10.07 18.60
N THR A 105 -11.19 -9.79 19.88
CA THR A 105 -11.20 -8.43 20.43
C THR A 105 -10.22 -7.53 19.67
N LYS A 106 -10.63 -6.30 19.39
CA LYS A 106 -9.81 -5.29 18.70
C LYS A 106 -9.62 -4.07 19.59
N ILE A 107 -8.37 -3.70 19.85
CA ILE A 107 -8.01 -2.48 20.57
C ILE A 107 -7.55 -1.43 19.56
N ARG A 108 -8.20 -0.26 19.55
CA ARG A 108 -7.86 0.85 18.65
C ARG A 108 -7.03 1.90 19.39
N LEU A 109 -5.83 2.16 18.87
CA LEU A 109 -4.94 3.22 19.32
C LEU A 109 -5.00 4.37 18.31
N LYS A 110 -5.76 5.41 18.67
CA LYS A 110 -6.06 6.54 17.79
C LYS A 110 -4.79 7.32 17.42
N GLY A 111 -4.64 7.62 16.13
CA GLY A 111 -3.53 8.43 15.62
C GLY A 111 -2.17 7.74 15.75
N MET A 112 -2.12 6.42 15.92
CA MET A 112 -0.88 5.64 16.01
C MET A 112 -0.59 4.81 14.75
N GLY A 113 -1.40 4.96 13.70
CA GLY A 113 -1.15 4.35 12.39
C GLY A 113 -0.07 5.06 11.58
N ILE A 114 -0.07 4.83 10.27
CA ILE A 114 0.83 5.47 9.31
C ILE A 114 0.58 6.98 9.30
N ILE A 115 1.65 7.76 9.22
CA ILE A 115 1.59 9.21 9.05
C ILE A 115 1.89 9.54 7.59
N GLU A 116 0.99 10.29 6.96
CA GLU A 116 1.18 10.85 5.63
C GLU A 116 0.80 12.34 5.63
N GLY A 117 1.82 13.20 5.50
CA GLY A 117 1.64 14.65 5.58
C GLY A 117 1.05 15.09 6.92
N LYS A 118 -0.15 15.70 6.90
CA LYS A 118 -0.89 16.13 8.10
C LYS A 118 -1.86 15.07 8.63
N LYS A 119 -2.00 13.92 7.97
CA LYS A 119 -2.94 12.87 8.35
C LYS A 119 -2.19 11.74 9.06
N SER A 120 -2.86 11.14 10.04
CA SER A 120 -2.43 9.89 10.66
C SER A 120 -3.61 8.94 10.69
N GLY A 121 -3.37 7.67 10.35
CA GLY A 121 -4.33 6.61 10.65
C GLY A 121 -4.21 6.13 12.09
N ASP A 122 -4.89 5.03 12.38
CA ASP A 122 -4.94 4.38 13.68
C ASP A 122 -4.16 3.07 13.69
N LEU A 123 -3.82 2.58 14.89
CA LEU A 123 -3.25 1.26 15.06
C LEU A 123 -4.28 0.35 15.73
N TYR A 124 -4.62 -0.75 15.08
CA TYR A 124 -5.51 -1.77 15.61
C TYR A 124 -4.70 -2.98 16.07
N LEU A 125 -4.88 -3.35 17.33
CA LEU A 125 -4.35 -4.58 17.90
C LEU A 125 -5.44 -5.64 17.85
N HIS A 126 -5.22 -6.71 17.11
CA HIS A 126 -6.11 -7.87 17.09
C HIS A 126 -5.62 -8.85 18.15
N ILE A 127 -6.45 -9.05 19.18
CA ILE A 127 -6.11 -9.92 20.29
C ILE A 127 -6.35 -11.38 19.90
N LYS A 128 -5.30 -12.18 19.99
CA LYS A 128 -5.33 -13.62 19.75
C LYS A 128 -4.98 -14.33 21.05
N VAL A 129 -5.92 -15.08 21.61
CA VAL A 129 -5.66 -15.90 22.80
C VAL A 129 -4.97 -17.18 22.33
N LYS A 130 -3.81 -17.48 22.92
CA LYS A 130 -3.09 -18.73 22.67
C LYS A 130 -3.98 -19.90 23.12
N SER A 131 -4.09 -20.89 22.24
CA SER A 131 -4.76 -22.16 22.54
C SER A 131 -3.93 -23.01 23.50
#